data_AF-A0A101WI36-F1
#
_entry.id   AF-A0A101WI36-F1
#
_cell.length_a   1.000
_cell.length_b   1.000
_cell.length_c   1.000
_cell.angle_alpha   90.00
_cell.angle_beta   90.00
_cell.angle_gamma   90.00
#
_symmetry.space_group_name_H-M   'P 1'
#
loop_
_entity.id
_entity.type
_entity.pdbx_description
1 polymer ?
#
loop_
_entity_poly.entity_id
_entity_poly.type
_entity_poly.pdbx_seq_one_letter_code
_entity_poly.pdbx_strand_id
1 'polypeptide(L)'
;MSKIEITFKSDELILALIRLAEALENKQRSVDVDEPDEVVEKEEPPIAPEQPEDIKPPAKNEKPVTLEQIRAVLTAKSQAGKKAAIQGLFKKYNADKLTAVDPMRYADLFKEAEAL
;
A
#
# COMPACT_ATOMS: atom_id res chain seq x y z
N MET A 1 -3.17 -15.69 20.13
CA MET A 1 -2.71 -14.42 19.54
C MET A 1 -2.37 -13.49 20.67
N SER A 2 -1.09 -13.33 20.95
CA SER A 2 -0.59 -12.51 22.04
C SER A 2 -0.76 -11.04 21.68
N LYS A 3 -1.48 -10.29 22.50
CA LYS A 3 -1.61 -8.84 22.35
C LYS A 3 -0.28 -8.21 22.77
N ILE A 4 0.35 -7.46 21.86
CA ILE A 4 1.55 -6.68 22.17
C ILE A 4 1.07 -5.29 22.57
N GLU A 5 1.28 -4.93 23.83
CA GLU A 5 1.00 -3.60 24.36
C GLU A 5 2.33 -2.86 24.49
N ILE A 6 2.47 -1.74 23.79
CA ILE A 6 3.67 -0.90 23.84
C ILE A 6 3.28 0.40 24.56
N THR A 7 3.92 0.65 25.69
CA THR A 7 3.72 1.87 26.50
C THR A 7 4.83 2.86 26.22
N PHE A 8 4.47 4.06 25.77
CA PHE A 8 5.40 5.18 25.60
C PHE A 8 5.13 6.25 26.66
N LYS A 9 6.17 6.96 27.06
CA LYS A 9 6.00 8.16 27.90
C LYS A 9 5.39 9.27 27.06
N SER A 10 4.47 10.02 27.67
CA SER A 10 3.77 11.14 27.01
C SER A 10 4.74 12.14 26.39
N ASP A 11 5.84 12.44 27.07
CA ASP A 11 6.83 13.42 26.62
C ASP A 11 7.56 12.99 25.34
N GLU A 12 7.88 11.69 25.22
CA GLU A 12 8.52 11.14 24.03
C GLU A 12 7.56 11.15 22.83
N LEU A 13 6.28 10.86 23.06
CA LEU A 13 5.25 10.96 22.01
C LEU A 13 5.07 12.39 21.52
N ILE A 14 5.04 13.36 22.44
CA ILE A 14 4.89 14.78 22.11
C ILE A 14 6.09 15.26 21.27
N LEU A 15 7.32 14.93 21.69
CA LEU A 15 8.53 15.28 20.94
C LEU A 15 8.56 14.64 19.54
N ALA A 16 8.11 13.40 19.41
CA ALA A 16 8.02 12.73 18.12
C ALA A 16 7.00 13.40 17.18
N LEU A 17 5.85 13.83 17.72
CA LEU A 17 4.82 14.53 16.95
C LEU A 17 5.29 15.93 16.50
N ILE A 18 6.00 16.66 17.35
CA ILE A 18 6.56 17.98 17.00
C ILE A 18 7.57 17.85 15.86
N ARG A 19 8.52 16.90 15.96
CA ARG A 19 9.51 16.66 14.88
C ARG A 19 8.87 16.26 13.55
N LEU A 20 7.77 15.51 13.61
CA LEU A 20 7.02 15.15 12.41
C LEU A 20 6.37 16.37 11.76
N ALA A 21 5.82 17.29 12.57
CA ALA A 21 5.23 18.52 12.08
C ALA A 21 6.28 19.42 11.39
N GLU A 22 7.45 19.61 12.01
CA GLU A 22 8.56 20.37 11.43
C GLU A 22 9.06 19.76 10.11
N ALA A 23 9.16 18.43 10.04
CA ALA A 23 9.59 17.74 8.83
C ALA A 23 8.60 17.86 7.66
N LEU A 24 7.30 18.02 7.95
CA LEU A 24 6.27 18.24 6.94
C LEU A 24 6.26 19.69 6.44
N GLU A 25 6.53 20.66 7.31
CA GLU A 25 6.57 22.08 6.96
C GLU A 25 7.78 22.43 6.08
N ASN A 26 8.94 21.79 6.31
CA ASN A 26 10.14 22.01 5.50
C ASN A 26 10.08 21.44 4.06
N LYS A 27 9.05 20.66 3.70
CA LYS A 27 8.94 19.99 2.40
C LYS A 27 8.19 20.82 1.33
N GLN A 28 7.70 22.02 1.66
CA GLN A 28 6.95 22.88 0.74
C GLN A 28 7.75 24.01 0.07
N ARG A 29 9.07 24.14 0.31
CA ARG A 29 9.85 25.33 -0.10
C ARG A 29 10.92 25.14 -1.17
N SER A 30 10.72 24.26 -2.14
CA SER A 30 11.65 24.20 -3.28
C SER A 30 10.95 23.75 -4.57
N VAL A 31 10.04 24.60 -5.07
CA VAL A 31 9.65 24.63 -6.48
C VAL A 31 9.37 26.10 -6.82
N ASP A 32 10.43 26.90 -6.93
CA ASP A 32 10.36 28.20 -7.61
C ASP A 32 11.21 28.11 -8.87
N VAL A 33 10.58 28.56 -9.95
CA VAL A 33 10.91 28.47 -11.38
C VAL A 33 11.85 29.61 -11.77
N ASP A 34 12.85 29.35 -12.63
CA ASP A 34 13.40 30.38 -13.53
C ASP A 34 14.02 29.74 -14.80
N GLU A 35 13.37 30.05 -15.93
CA GLU A 35 13.76 29.87 -17.35
C GLU A 35 14.88 30.88 -17.76
N PRO A 36 15.31 31.06 -19.03
CA PRO A 36 15.07 30.30 -20.30
C PRO A 36 16.37 30.01 -21.10
N ASP A 37 16.32 29.10 -22.08
CA ASP A 37 16.87 29.36 -23.43
C ASP A 37 16.41 28.30 -24.44
N GLU A 38 15.52 28.74 -25.34
CA GLU A 38 15.46 28.45 -26.77
C GLU A 38 15.92 27.05 -27.28
N VAL A 39 15.01 26.18 -27.74
CA VAL A 39 14.41 26.23 -29.10
C VAL A 39 13.47 25.03 -29.42
N VAL A 40 12.43 25.38 -30.20
CA VAL A 40 11.60 24.57 -31.13
C VAL A 40 10.30 23.91 -30.61
N GLU A 41 9.23 24.66 -30.88
CA GLU A 41 7.83 24.30 -31.18
C GLU A 41 7.57 22.88 -31.74
N LYS A 42 6.55 22.19 -31.21
CA LYS A 42 5.19 22.17 -31.81
C LYS A 42 4.16 21.35 -31.00
N GLU A 43 3.05 22.02 -30.68
CA GLU A 43 1.65 21.51 -30.53
C GLU A 43 1.33 20.37 -29.52
N GLU A 44 0.85 20.79 -28.33
CA GLU A 44 -0.47 20.48 -27.69
C GLU A 44 -0.98 19.02 -27.47
N PRO A 45 -1.86 18.76 -26.46
CA PRO A 45 -1.60 17.89 -25.29
C PRO A 45 -2.60 16.67 -25.24
N PRO A 46 -2.80 15.88 -24.14
CA PRO A 46 -2.27 15.98 -22.77
C PRO A 46 -1.77 14.64 -22.13
N ILE A 47 -1.27 14.80 -20.90
CA ILE A 47 -1.15 13.83 -19.78
C ILE A 47 0.28 13.31 -19.50
N ALA A 48 0.93 14.06 -18.59
CA ALA A 48 1.94 13.58 -17.64
C ALA A 48 1.36 12.55 -16.65
N PRO A 49 2.14 11.89 -15.77
CA PRO A 49 3.59 11.80 -15.67
C PRO A 49 4.10 10.34 -15.60
N GLU A 50 5.40 10.22 -15.78
CA GLU A 50 6.25 9.03 -15.73
C GLU A 50 5.97 8.12 -14.52
N GLN A 51 5.56 6.89 -14.84
CA GLN A 51 5.73 5.71 -14.00
C GLN A 51 7.20 5.29 -14.12
N PRO A 52 7.94 5.04 -13.02
CA PRO A 52 9.21 4.36 -13.14
C PRO A 52 8.94 2.94 -13.62
N GLU A 53 9.72 2.57 -14.61
CA GLU A 53 9.67 1.38 -15.45
C GLU A 53 9.81 0.04 -14.69
N ASP A 54 9.74 -1.02 -15.51
CA ASP A 54 9.93 -2.44 -15.24
C ASP A 54 8.67 -3.15 -14.69
N ILE A 55 8.08 -4.17 -15.35
CA ILE A 55 8.73 -5.30 -16.04
C ILE A 55 7.76 -5.87 -17.11
N LYS A 56 8.32 -6.27 -18.26
CA LYS A 56 7.75 -7.14 -19.31
C LYS A 56 6.69 -8.14 -18.82
N PRO A 57 5.61 -8.42 -19.58
CA PRO A 57 4.70 -9.51 -19.25
C PRO A 57 5.37 -10.86 -19.58
N PRO A 58 5.65 -11.75 -18.61
CA PRO A 58 5.93 -13.12 -18.95
C PRO A 58 4.60 -13.85 -19.17
N ALA A 59 4.67 -14.70 -20.18
CA ALA A 59 3.71 -15.69 -20.60
C ALA A 59 2.84 -16.28 -19.48
N LYS A 60 1.59 -16.51 -19.89
CA LYS A 60 0.58 -17.41 -19.35
C LYS A 60 1.19 -18.72 -18.80
N ASN A 61 1.62 -18.68 -17.56
CA ASN A 61 1.81 -19.84 -16.69
C ASN A 61 0.83 -19.64 -15.54
N GLU A 62 0.07 -20.68 -15.22
CA GLU A 62 -0.92 -20.78 -14.14
C GLU A 62 -0.59 -19.81 -12.99
N LYS A 63 -1.17 -18.61 -13.03
CA LYS A 63 -0.66 -17.52 -12.19
C LYS A 63 -1.00 -17.86 -10.76
N PRO A 64 -0.02 -18.12 -9.87
CA PRO A 64 -0.30 -18.18 -8.46
C PRO A 64 -0.97 -16.86 -8.10
N VAL A 65 -2.09 -16.91 -7.39
CA VAL A 65 -2.85 -15.73 -6.99
C VAL A 65 -1.86 -14.67 -6.50
N THR A 66 -1.81 -13.52 -7.20
CA THR A 66 -0.79 -12.53 -6.90
C THR A 66 -1.15 -11.82 -5.61
N LEU A 67 -0.14 -11.48 -4.79
CA LEU A 67 -0.34 -10.77 -3.53
C LEU A 67 -1.15 -9.48 -3.70
N GLU A 68 -1.03 -8.82 -4.86
CA GLU A 68 -1.82 -7.65 -5.23
C GLU A 68 -3.31 -7.96 -5.36
N GLN A 69 -3.69 -9.04 -6.04
CA GLN A 69 -5.10 -9.43 -6.17
C GLN A 69 -5.72 -9.73 -4.81
N ILE A 70 -4.98 -10.43 -3.93
CA ILE A 70 -5.46 -10.71 -2.58
C ILE A 70 -5.64 -9.42 -1.79
N ARG A 71 -4.69 -8.48 -1.87
CA ARG A 71 -4.81 -7.15 -1.23
C ARG A 71 -6.01 -6.37 -1.77
N ALA A 72 -6.25 -6.41 -3.08
CA ALA A 72 -7.37 -5.71 -3.71
C ALA A 72 -8.72 -6.27 -3.22
N VAL A 73 -8.90 -7.60 -3.23
CA VAL A 73 -10.14 -8.24 -2.75
C VAL A 73 -10.36 -7.96 -1.27
N LEU A 74 -9.32 -8.14 -0.43
CA LEU A 74 -9.43 -7.86 0.99
C LEU A 74 -9.73 -6.37 1.27
N THR A 75 -9.16 -5.45 0.50
CA THR A 75 -9.45 -4.02 0.63
C THR A 75 -10.89 -3.71 0.26
N ALA A 76 -11.38 -4.23 -0.87
CA ALA A 76 -12.77 -4.08 -1.29
C ALA A 76 -13.76 -4.63 -0.25
N LYS A 77 -13.47 -5.83 0.30
CA LYS A 77 -14.28 -6.45 1.36
C LYS A 77 -14.20 -5.70 2.69
N SER A 78 -13.03 -5.13 3.01
CA SER A 78 -12.86 -4.27 4.20
C SER A 78 -13.63 -2.97 4.06
N GLN A 79 -13.66 -2.36 2.87
CA GLN A 79 -14.47 -1.17 2.56
C GLN A 79 -15.96 -1.49 2.64
N ALA A 80 -16.37 -2.71 2.26
CA ALA A 80 -17.73 -3.20 2.45
C ALA A 80 -18.09 -3.53 3.92
N GLY A 81 -17.25 -3.16 4.90
CA GLY A 81 -17.50 -3.37 6.33
C GLY A 81 -17.20 -4.78 6.84
N LYS A 82 -16.69 -5.69 6.00
CA LYS A 82 -16.42 -7.09 6.36
C LYS A 82 -15.04 -7.31 6.99
N LYS A 83 -14.43 -6.25 7.53
CA LYS A 83 -13.10 -6.28 8.16
C LYS A 83 -13.00 -7.30 9.31
N ALA A 84 -14.07 -7.47 10.08
CA ALA A 84 -14.12 -8.48 11.15
C ALA A 84 -14.07 -9.92 10.60
N ALA A 85 -14.75 -10.18 9.49
CA ALA A 85 -14.74 -11.48 8.83
C ALA A 85 -13.38 -11.77 8.18
N ILE A 86 -12.75 -10.75 7.58
CA ILE A 86 -11.37 -10.84 7.07
C ILE A 86 -10.38 -11.16 8.19
N GLN A 87 -10.49 -10.49 9.35
CA GLN A 87 -9.64 -10.82 10.50
C GLN A 87 -9.88 -12.24 10.97
N GLY A 88 -11.15 -12.68 11.07
CA GLY A 88 -11.49 -14.07 11.40
C GLY A 88 -10.87 -15.06 10.43
N LEU A 89 -10.82 -14.72 9.13
CA LEU A 89 -10.12 -15.48 8.12
C LEU A 89 -8.65 -15.66 8.49
N PHE A 90 -7.90 -14.56 8.68
CA PHE A 90 -6.49 -14.62 9.04
C PHE A 90 -6.23 -15.45 10.31
N LYS A 91 -7.11 -15.37 11.31
CA LYS A 91 -7.01 -16.21 12.51
C LYS A 91 -7.12 -17.71 12.23
N LYS A 92 -7.99 -18.14 11.30
CA LYS A 92 -8.06 -19.56 10.89
C LYS A 92 -6.74 -20.06 10.29
N TYR A 93 -6.02 -19.17 9.62
CA TYR A 93 -4.72 -19.44 9.02
C TYR A 93 -3.55 -19.17 9.98
N ASN A 94 -3.82 -18.95 11.29
CA ASN A 94 -2.84 -18.58 12.32
C ASN A 94 -1.98 -17.36 11.96
N ALA A 95 -2.54 -16.42 11.21
CA ALA A 95 -1.89 -15.20 10.77
C ALA A 95 -2.63 -13.96 11.29
N ASP A 96 -1.91 -12.85 11.42
CA ASP A 96 -2.51 -11.54 11.76
C ASP A 96 -2.62 -10.61 10.54
N LYS A 97 -1.84 -10.87 9.48
CA LYS A 97 -1.76 -10.07 8.26
C LYS A 97 -1.47 -10.97 7.06
N LEU A 98 -1.75 -10.49 5.85
CA LEU A 98 -1.47 -11.22 4.61
C LEU A 98 0.00 -11.65 4.49
N THR A 99 0.95 -10.86 5.01
CA THR A 99 2.38 -11.19 5.03
C THR A 99 2.78 -12.30 6.01
N ALA A 100 1.90 -12.65 6.95
CA ALA A 100 2.12 -13.71 7.92
C ALA A 100 1.41 -15.03 7.53
N VAL A 101 0.65 -15.02 6.42
CA VAL A 101 0.01 -16.23 5.89
C VAL A 101 1.02 -16.96 5.01
N ASP A 102 1.08 -18.28 5.18
CA ASP A 102 1.93 -19.13 4.35
C ASP A 102 1.54 -19.00 2.87
N PRO A 103 2.50 -18.76 1.95
CA PRO A 103 2.23 -18.66 0.52
C PRO A 103 1.49 -19.87 -0.07
N MET A 104 1.66 -21.06 0.51
CA MET A 104 0.93 -22.26 0.09
C MET A 104 -0.58 -22.16 0.36
N ARG A 105 -0.99 -21.29 1.28
CA ARG A 105 -2.39 -21.09 1.70
C ARG A 105 -3.04 -19.83 1.13
N TYR A 106 -2.31 -19.04 0.33
CA TYR A 106 -2.85 -17.87 -0.35
C TYR A 106 -4.01 -18.18 -1.30
N ALA A 107 -3.96 -19.32 -1.99
CA ALA A 107 -5.03 -19.74 -2.89
C ALA A 107 -6.35 -20.01 -2.15
N ASP A 108 -6.28 -20.68 -0.99
CA ASP A 108 -7.46 -20.94 -0.16
C ASP A 108 -7.98 -19.64 0.48
N LEU A 109 -7.06 -18.83 1.02
CA LEU A 109 -7.39 -17.55 1.63
C LEU A 109 -8.06 -16.59 0.65
N PHE A 110 -7.59 -16.56 -0.60
CA PHE A 110 -8.20 -15.74 -1.65
C PHE A 110 -9.63 -16.16 -1.94
N LYS A 111 -9.89 -17.45 -2.12
CA LYS A 111 -11.24 -17.98 -2.36
C LYS A 111 -12.20 -17.68 -1.20
N GLU A 112 -11.73 -17.89 0.03
CA GLU A 112 -12.51 -17.56 1.22
C GLU A 112 -12.78 -16.05 1.33
N ALA A 113 -11.80 -15.20 0.99
CA ALA A 113 -11.97 -13.75 0.97
C ALA A 113 -12.96 -13.28 -0.12
N GLU A 114 -12.97 -13.91 -1.29
CA GLU A 114 -13.95 -13.64 -2.35
C GLU A 114 -15.38 -14.02 -1.91
N ALA A 115 -15.54 -15.08 -1.13
CA ALA A 115 -16.83 -15.55 -0.64
C ALA A 115 -17.44 -14.71 0.51
N LEU A 116 -16.66 -13.83 1.16
CA LEU A 116 -17.12 -13.03 2.31
C LEU A 116 -18.14 -11.96 1.96
#